data_AF-A0A4Q5L808-F1
#
_entry.id   AF-A0A4Q5L808-F1
#
_cell.length_a   1.000
_cell.length_b   1.000
_cell.length_c   1.000
_cell.angle_alpha   90.00
_cell.angle_beta   90.00
_cell.angle_gamma   90.00
#
_symmetry.space_group_name_H-M   'P 1'
#
loop_
_entity.id
_entity.type
_entity.pdbx_description
1 polymer ?
#
loop_
_entity_poly.entity_id
_entity_poly.type
_entity_poly.pdbx_seq_one_letter_code
_entity_poly.pdbx_strand_id
1 'polypeptide(L)'
;MRPFRYLPFVLLLSGLAACTGTQTASEKSAPDLGSASSVRPNAVDMPALVGRNIDQVRRALGPPTETKEEAIGMEPTAEQMKATKGEDWINTFEKNGSTVVVTFNAKTRKVLDMVLIGSNEDELMRRGNLSLTAQNYIVLPVTDPKNAEKVSGLRVVSRR
;
A
#
# COMPACT_ATOMS: atom_id res chain seq x y z
N MET A 1 -53.63 -70.43 29.17
CA MET A 1 -54.79 -70.44 28.25
C MET A 1 -54.55 -69.31 27.25
N ARG A 2 -53.86 -69.56 26.12
CA ARG A 2 -54.37 -69.76 24.73
C ARG A 2 -55.23 -68.58 24.19
N PRO A 3 -55.20 -68.22 22.88
CA PRO A 3 -54.22 -68.58 21.83
C PRO A 3 -53.97 -67.51 20.71
N PHE A 4 -52.96 -67.80 19.87
CA PHE A 4 -52.90 -67.61 18.40
C PHE A 4 -53.26 -66.26 17.74
N ARG A 5 -52.33 -65.78 16.89
CA ARG A 5 -52.53 -65.79 15.42
C ARG A 5 -51.23 -65.61 14.64
N TYR A 6 -51.02 -66.54 13.71
CA TYR A 6 -50.05 -66.52 12.62
C TYR A 6 -50.26 -65.33 11.68
N LEU A 7 -49.20 -64.81 11.05
CA LEU A 7 -48.82 -65.12 9.65
C LEU A 7 -47.64 -64.22 9.21
N PRO A 8 -46.64 -64.74 8.47
CA PRO A 8 -45.48 -63.97 8.00
C PRO A 8 -45.66 -63.46 6.55
N PHE A 9 -44.99 -62.35 6.23
CA PHE A 9 -44.75 -61.83 4.88
C PHE A 9 -43.32 -61.24 4.94
N VAL A 10 -42.27 -61.95 4.54
CA VAL A 10 -41.76 -62.17 3.18
C VAL A 10 -41.41 -60.86 2.45
N LEU A 11 -40.13 -60.81 2.04
CA LEU A 11 -39.49 -60.07 0.93
C LEU A 11 -39.05 -58.61 1.13
N LEU A 12 -37.71 -58.42 1.08
CA LEU A 12 -36.93 -57.40 0.35
C LEU A 12 -35.48 -57.50 0.90
N LEU A 13 -34.49 -58.18 0.31
CA LEU A 13 -33.88 -58.13 -1.03
C LEU A 13 -33.44 -56.70 -1.44
N SER A 14 -32.15 -56.58 -1.80
CA SER A 14 -31.39 -55.39 -2.30
C SER A 14 -30.73 -54.53 -1.22
N GLY A 15 -29.46 -54.14 -1.27
CA GLY A 15 -28.46 -54.28 -2.32
C GLY A 15 -27.08 -53.84 -1.84
N LEU A 16 -26.06 -54.33 -2.55
CA LEU A 16 -24.66 -53.99 -2.46
C LEU A 16 -24.43 -52.53 -2.88
N ALA A 17 -23.60 -51.79 -2.13
CA ALA A 17 -22.54 -50.91 -2.67
C ALA A 17 -21.95 -50.07 -1.53
N ALA A 18 -20.75 -50.46 -1.08
CA ALA A 18 -19.85 -49.58 -0.36
C ALA A 18 -19.35 -48.50 -1.34
N CYS A 19 -19.81 -47.26 -1.19
CA CYS A 19 -19.25 -46.12 -1.91
C CYS A 19 -18.10 -45.53 -1.09
N THR A 20 -16.90 -46.07 -1.28
CA THR A 20 -15.64 -45.43 -0.86
C THR A 20 -15.40 -44.21 -1.76
N GLY A 21 -16.02 -43.08 -1.40
CA GLY A 21 -15.79 -41.80 -2.06
C GLY A 21 -14.47 -41.19 -1.61
N THR A 22 -13.37 -41.55 -2.29
CA THR A 22 -12.09 -40.83 -2.15
C THR A 22 -12.27 -39.45 -2.78
N GLN A 23 -12.48 -38.41 -1.96
CA GLN A 23 -12.45 -37.04 -2.43
C GLN A 23 -10.99 -36.61 -2.61
N THR A 24 -10.46 -36.74 -3.83
CA THR A 24 -9.32 -35.93 -4.24
C THR A 24 -9.80 -34.49 -4.36
N ALA A 25 -9.44 -33.65 -3.39
CA ALA A 25 -9.63 -32.22 -3.48
C ALA A 25 -8.88 -31.70 -4.71
N SER A 26 -9.61 -31.46 -5.79
CA SER A 26 -9.11 -30.76 -6.96
C SER A 26 -9.21 -29.27 -6.64
N GLU A 27 -8.13 -28.68 -6.13
CA GLU A 27 -8.00 -27.22 -6.12
C GLU A 27 -7.93 -26.74 -7.57
N LYS A 28 -9.07 -26.26 -8.08
CA LYS A 28 -9.11 -25.51 -9.31
C LYS A 28 -8.35 -24.21 -9.06
N SER A 29 -7.11 -24.13 -9.55
CA SER A 29 -6.37 -22.86 -9.61
C SER A 29 -7.29 -21.81 -10.22
N ALA A 30 -7.70 -20.85 -9.39
CA ALA A 30 -8.30 -19.64 -9.90
C ALA A 30 -7.27 -18.97 -10.81
N PRO A 31 -7.65 -18.45 -11.99
CA PRO A 31 -6.73 -17.64 -12.76
C PRO A 31 -6.32 -16.46 -11.89
N ASP A 32 -5.02 -16.17 -11.87
CA ASP A 32 -4.46 -14.95 -11.31
C ASP A 32 -5.04 -13.78 -12.13
N LEU A 33 -6.22 -13.33 -11.72
CA LEU A 33 -6.75 -12.04 -12.10
C LEU A 33 -5.85 -11.05 -11.38
N GLY A 34 -4.70 -10.77 -12.02
CA GLY A 34 -3.71 -9.82 -11.55
C GLY A 34 -4.45 -8.64 -10.97
N SER A 35 -4.21 -8.38 -9.69
CA SER A 35 -4.95 -7.42 -8.88
C SER A 35 -5.10 -6.14 -9.69
N ALA A 36 -6.28 -5.97 -10.28
CA ALA A 36 -6.64 -4.75 -10.97
C ALA A 36 -6.77 -3.73 -9.85
N SER A 37 -5.65 -3.09 -9.54
CA SER A 37 -5.58 -1.96 -8.62
C SER A 37 -6.66 -1.00 -9.09
N SER A 38 -7.74 -0.88 -8.31
CA SER A 38 -8.79 0.08 -8.61
C SER A 38 -8.06 1.42 -8.59
N VAL A 39 -7.74 1.99 -9.75
CA VAL A 39 -7.13 3.31 -9.82
C VAL A 39 -8.22 4.25 -9.34
N ARG A 40 -8.16 4.58 -8.04
CA ARG A 40 -9.12 5.48 -7.43
C ARG A 40 -8.81 6.86 -8.00
N PRO A 41 -9.81 7.58 -8.55
CA PRO A 41 -9.57 8.78 -9.34
C PRO A 41 -8.88 9.92 -8.57
N ASN A 42 -8.81 9.85 -7.23
CA ASN A 42 -8.17 10.85 -6.37
C ASN A 42 -6.98 10.32 -5.55
N ALA A 43 -6.49 9.11 -5.83
CA ALA A 43 -5.31 8.59 -5.12
C ALA A 43 -4.01 9.16 -5.71
N VAL A 44 -3.02 9.37 -4.85
CA VAL A 44 -1.61 9.49 -5.25
C VAL A 44 -1.01 8.10 -5.15
N ASP A 45 -0.51 7.56 -6.26
CA ASP A 45 0.08 6.22 -6.27
C ASP A 45 1.51 6.25 -5.69
N MET A 46 1.61 6.31 -4.35
CA MET A 46 2.90 6.36 -3.65
C MET A 46 3.81 5.17 -3.99
N PRO A 47 3.33 3.91 -4.10
CA PRO A 47 4.16 2.79 -4.54
C PRO A 47 4.86 3.03 -5.87
N ALA A 48 4.21 3.69 -6.83
CA ALA A 48 4.79 3.98 -8.12
C ALA A 48 5.92 5.03 -8.05
N LEU A 49 5.98 5.83 -6.99
CA LEU A 49 7.01 6.87 -6.78
C LEU A 49 8.23 6.35 -6.02
N VAL A 50 8.07 5.28 -5.23
CA VAL A 50 9.17 4.72 -4.43
C VAL A 50 10.33 4.29 -5.34
N GLY A 51 11.55 4.67 -4.95
CA GLY A 51 12.78 4.35 -5.67
C GLY A 51 13.05 5.22 -6.89
N ARG A 52 12.16 6.16 -7.24
CA ARG A 52 12.40 7.14 -8.29
C ARG A 52 13.32 8.25 -7.81
N ASN A 53 13.99 8.91 -8.76
CA ASN A 53 14.72 10.14 -8.47
C ASN A 53 13.76 11.34 -8.43
N ILE A 54 14.21 12.45 -7.85
CA ILE A 54 13.37 13.65 -7.65
C ILE A 54 12.83 14.22 -8.99
N ASP A 55 13.58 14.12 -10.09
CA ASP A 55 13.13 14.59 -11.41
C ASP A 55 11.96 13.76 -11.97
N GLN A 56 11.98 12.45 -11.74
CA GLN A 56 10.87 11.57 -12.07
C GLN A 56 9.66 11.82 -11.18
N VAL A 57 9.88 12.10 -9.89
CA VAL A 57 8.81 12.44 -8.95
C VAL A 57 8.12 13.74 -9.36
N ARG A 58 8.87 14.79 -9.68
CA ARG A 58 8.31 16.06 -10.20
C ARG A 58 7.50 15.88 -11.48
N ARG A 59 7.94 15.00 -12.39
CA ARG A 59 7.15 14.69 -13.59
C ARG A 59 5.83 13.99 -13.27
N ALA A 60 5.80 13.16 -12.22
CA ALA A 60 4.59 12.44 -11.83
C ALA A 60 3.62 13.30 -10.99
N LEU A 61 4.15 14.06 -10.04
CA LEU A 61 3.37 14.86 -9.10
C LEU A 61 3.04 16.27 -9.62
N GLY A 62 3.88 16.82 -10.50
CA GLY A 62 3.83 18.21 -10.94
C GLY A 62 4.98 19.04 -10.35
N PRO A 63 5.00 20.35 -10.59
CA PRO A 63 5.99 21.22 -9.99
C PRO A 63 5.83 21.22 -8.45
N PRO A 64 6.95 21.35 -7.70
CA PRO A 64 6.87 21.56 -6.26
C PRO A 64 6.26 22.93 -5.96
N THR A 65 5.76 23.09 -4.73
CA THR A 65 5.15 24.36 -4.28
C THR A 65 6.20 25.41 -3.98
N GLU A 66 7.41 25.01 -3.61
CA GLU A 66 8.52 25.93 -3.36
C GLU A 66 8.92 26.67 -4.63
N THR A 67 9.02 28.00 -4.52
CA THR A 67 9.46 28.89 -5.59
C THR A 67 10.98 29.04 -5.62
N LYS A 68 11.54 29.66 -6.67
CA LYS A 68 13.00 29.86 -6.77
C LYS A 68 13.49 30.99 -5.86
N GLU A 69 12.57 31.83 -5.42
CA GLU A 69 12.78 33.03 -4.65
C GLU A 69 12.77 32.77 -3.13
N GLU A 70 12.33 31.57 -2.71
CA GLU A 70 12.36 31.13 -1.32
C GLU A 70 13.78 30.80 -0.84
N ALA A 71 14.02 31.03 0.46
CA ALA A 71 15.31 30.71 1.09
C ALA A 71 15.66 29.22 0.97
N ILE A 72 14.66 28.34 0.99
CA ILE A 72 14.76 26.93 0.63
C ILE A 72 13.93 26.76 -0.64
N GLY A 73 14.54 27.02 -1.79
CA GLY A 73 13.85 26.89 -3.06
C GLY A 73 13.72 25.43 -3.53
N MET A 74 13.17 25.24 -4.73
CA MET A 74 13.06 23.92 -5.36
C MET A 74 14.39 23.16 -5.48
N GLU A 75 15.50 23.89 -5.69
CA GLU A 75 16.86 23.36 -5.71
C GLU A 75 17.76 24.23 -4.82
N PRO A 76 18.78 23.64 -4.18
CA PRO A 76 19.75 24.40 -3.41
C PRO A 76 20.64 25.27 -4.31
N THR A 77 21.04 26.42 -3.80
CA THR A 77 22.08 27.26 -4.41
C THR A 77 23.46 26.58 -4.34
N ALA A 78 24.43 27.07 -5.10
CA ALA A 78 25.79 26.54 -5.07
C ALA A 78 26.45 26.63 -3.67
N GLU A 79 26.09 27.66 -2.89
CA GLU A 79 26.58 27.84 -1.52
C GLU A 79 25.92 26.85 -0.57
N GLN A 80 24.61 26.67 -0.66
CA GLN A 80 23.85 25.68 0.11
C GLN A 80 24.33 24.26 -0.20
N MET A 81 24.57 23.94 -1.47
CA MET A 81 25.15 22.67 -1.90
C MET A 81 26.49 22.36 -1.24
N LYS A 82 27.34 23.37 -1.02
CA LYS A 82 28.62 23.20 -0.31
C LYS A 82 28.42 23.02 1.18
N ALA A 83 27.51 23.80 1.78
CA ALA A 83 27.26 23.79 3.22
C ALA A 83 26.58 22.49 3.70
N THR A 84 25.57 22.00 2.97
CA THR A 84 24.78 20.82 3.35
C THR A 84 25.21 19.55 2.63
N LYS A 85 26.21 19.63 1.75
CA LYS A 85 26.58 18.57 0.79
C LYS A 85 25.42 18.14 -0.13
N GLY A 86 24.36 18.95 -0.20
CA GLY A 86 23.12 18.64 -0.90
C GLY A 86 22.28 17.56 -0.23
N GLU A 87 22.45 17.32 1.07
CA GLU A 87 21.64 16.38 1.84
C GLU A 87 20.33 17.04 2.32
N ASP A 88 19.33 16.19 2.61
CA ASP A 88 18.05 16.55 3.24
C ASP A 88 17.29 17.72 2.60
N TRP A 89 17.35 17.83 1.27
CA TRP A 89 16.57 18.85 0.56
C TRP A 89 15.10 18.44 0.46
N ILE A 90 14.20 19.41 0.59
CA ILE A 90 12.77 19.16 0.68
C ILE A 90 12.05 19.79 -0.52
N ASN A 91 11.12 19.05 -1.11
CA ASN A 91 10.14 19.56 -2.07
C ASN A 91 8.75 19.12 -1.62
N THR A 92 7.80 20.05 -1.63
CA THR A 92 6.41 19.82 -1.29
C THR A 92 5.57 19.81 -2.55
N PHE A 93 4.62 18.89 -2.65
CA PHE A 93 3.77 18.70 -3.82
C PHE A 93 2.32 18.64 -3.42
N GLU A 94 1.46 19.23 -4.24
CA GLU A 94 0.00 19.11 -4.13
C GLU A 94 -0.53 18.30 -5.31
N LYS A 95 -1.13 17.14 -5.03
CA LYS A 95 -1.71 16.26 -6.06
C LYS A 95 -3.00 15.64 -5.57
N ASN A 96 -4.08 15.82 -6.34
CA ASN A 96 -5.39 15.21 -6.06
C ASN A 96 -5.91 15.50 -4.64
N GLY A 97 -5.64 16.71 -4.11
CA GLY A 97 -6.01 17.10 -2.73
C GLY A 97 -5.20 16.40 -1.64
N SER A 98 -4.01 15.90 -1.98
CA SER A 98 -3.04 15.33 -1.05
C SER A 98 -1.73 16.10 -1.12
N THR A 99 -1.20 16.43 0.06
CA THR A 99 0.12 17.04 0.22
C THR A 99 1.17 15.94 0.41
N VAL A 100 2.19 15.94 -0.45
CA VAL A 100 3.32 15.02 -0.38
C VAL A 100 4.59 15.83 -0.15
N VAL A 101 5.29 15.57 0.94
CA VAL A 101 6.59 16.16 1.25
C VAL A 101 7.66 15.14 0.87
N VAL A 102 8.62 15.51 0.05
CA VAL A 102 9.67 14.63 -0.45
C VAL A 102 11.02 15.13 0.04
N THR A 103 11.73 14.29 0.78
CA THR A 103 13.11 14.53 1.19
C THR A 103 14.04 13.83 0.20
N PHE A 104 15.04 14.53 -0.33
CA PHE A 104 15.97 13.98 -1.29
C PHE A 104 17.38 14.55 -1.13
N ASN A 105 18.36 13.82 -1.67
CA ASN A 105 19.72 14.32 -1.80
C ASN A 105 19.84 15.04 -3.15
N ALA A 106 20.02 16.36 -3.13
CA ALA A 106 20.10 17.22 -4.31
C ALA A 106 21.30 16.90 -5.20
N LYS A 107 22.41 16.43 -4.63
CA LYS A 107 23.62 16.04 -5.39
C LYS A 107 23.41 14.78 -6.21
N THR A 108 22.82 13.75 -5.62
CA THR A 108 22.62 12.43 -6.24
C THR A 108 21.24 12.27 -6.90
N ARG A 109 20.34 13.24 -6.68
CA ARG A 109 18.93 13.23 -7.08
C ARG A 109 18.11 12.11 -6.43
N LYS A 110 18.67 11.36 -5.48
CA LYS A 110 17.99 10.22 -4.84
C LYS A 110 16.99 10.72 -3.82
N VAL A 111 15.74 10.26 -3.92
CA VAL A 111 14.72 10.44 -2.89
C VAL A 111 15.09 9.56 -1.70
N LEU A 112 15.06 10.15 -0.50
CA LEU A 112 15.38 9.50 0.76
C LEU A 112 14.10 8.97 1.41
N ASP A 113 13.10 9.83 1.55
CA ASP A 113 11.77 9.47 2.03
C ASP A 113 10.69 10.39 1.45
N MET A 114 9.45 9.96 1.57
CA MET A 114 8.27 10.73 1.20
C MET A 114 7.25 10.68 2.33
N VAL A 115 6.62 11.79 2.66
CA VAL A 115 5.59 11.87 3.69
C VAL A 115 4.29 12.34 3.06
N LEU A 116 3.25 11.51 3.19
CA LEU A 116 1.88 11.89 2.86
C LEU A 116 1.25 12.55 4.09
N ILE A 117 0.94 13.84 4.01
CA ILE A 117 0.46 14.62 5.16
C ILE A 117 -1.03 14.38 5.41
N GLY A 118 -1.39 14.22 6.68
CA GLY A 118 -2.77 14.16 7.13
C GLY A 118 -2.91 13.54 8.52
N SER A 119 -4.12 13.59 9.08
CA SER A 119 -4.37 13.22 10.48
C SER A 119 -5.02 11.85 10.68
N ASN A 120 -5.42 11.17 9.60
CA ASN A 120 -6.11 9.88 9.65
C ASN A 120 -5.32 8.82 8.86
N GLU A 121 -4.72 7.86 9.56
CA GLU A 121 -3.87 6.82 8.96
C GLU A 121 -4.61 5.97 7.92
N ASP A 122 -5.82 5.48 8.21
CA ASP A 122 -6.59 4.64 7.28
C ASP A 122 -6.97 5.38 5.99
N GLU A 123 -7.28 6.67 6.12
CA GLU A 123 -7.50 7.53 4.96
C GLU A 123 -6.23 7.73 4.15
N LEU A 124 -5.10 8.00 4.81
CA LEU A 124 -3.80 8.18 4.15
C LEU A 124 -3.35 6.91 3.44
N MET A 125 -3.52 5.74 4.06
CA MET A 125 -3.24 4.44 3.45
C MET A 125 -4.04 4.27 2.14
N ARG A 126 -5.33 4.63 2.16
CA ARG A 126 -6.20 4.55 0.98
C ARG A 126 -5.88 5.59 -0.09
N ARG A 127 -5.62 6.84 0.30
CA ARG A 127 -5.28 7.93 -0.63
C ARG A 127 -3.92 7.75 -1.27
N GLY A 128 -2.96 7.19 -0.53
CA GLY A 128 -1.61 6.90 -1.01
C GLY A 128 -1.46 5.59 -1.76
N ASN A 129 -2.54 4.80 -1.94
CA ASN A 129 -2.48 3.44 -2.47
C ASN A 129 -1.45 2.55 -1.73
N LEU A 130 -1.36 2.70 -0.41
CA LEU A 130 -0.35 2.06 0.41
C LEU A 130 -0.81 0.70 0.92
N SER A 131 0.16 -0.19 1.15
CA SER A 131 -0.03 -1.47 1.81
C SER A 131 1.08 -1.71 2.82
N LEU A 132 0.72 -2.17 4.02
CA LEU A 132 1.68 -2.55 5.06
C LEU A 132 2.46 -3.83 4.71
N THR A 133 1.95 -4.63 3.77
CA THR A 133 2.59 -5.88 3.32
C THR A 133 3.48 -5.70 2.08
N ALA A 134 3.68 -4.46 1.62
CA ALA A 134 4.51 -4.20 0.45
C ALA A 134 5.97 -4.62 0.67
N GLN A 135 6.56 -5.23 -0.35
CA GLN A 135 7.92 -5.78 -0.30
C GLN A 135 9.02 -4.77 -0.65
N ASN A 136 8.67 -3.64 -1.24
CA ASN A 136 9.61 -2.64 -1.75
C ASN A 136 9.69 -1.36 -0.90
N TYR A 137 8.74 -1.14 0.02
CA TYR A 137 8.75 0.00 0.93
C TYR A 137 8.27 -0.37 2.33
N ILE A 138 8.49 0.57 3.26
CA ILE A 138 7.96 0.54 4.62
C ILE A 138 7.13 1.80 4.80
N VAL A 139 5.98 1.66 5.48
CA VAL A 139 5.15 2.79 5.91
C VAL A 139 5.34 2.98 7.41
N LEU A 140 5.60 4.22 7.83
CA LEU A 140 5.83 4.60 9.22
C LEU A 140 4.91 5.79 9.57
N PRO A 141 4.16 5.76 10.68
CA PRO A 141 3.41 6.92 11.11
C PRO A 141 4.37 8.05 11.52
N VAL A 142 4.06 9.27 11.11
CA VAL A 142 4.73 10.47 11.58
C VAL A 142 3.86 11.10 12.65
N THR A 143 4.38 11.23 13.87
CA THR A 143 3.65 11.79 15.00
C THR A 143 3.66 13.32 14.97
N ASP A 144 2.61 13.95 15.49
CA ASP A 144 2.60 15.40 15.71
C ASP A 144 3.60 15.78 16.82
N PRO A 145 4.53 16.72 16.59
CA PRO A 145 5.51 17.12 17.60
C PRO A 145 4.89 17.76 18.85
N LYS A 146 3.67 18.29 18.76
CA LYS A 146 2.92 18.85 19.89
C LYS A 146 2.09 17.80 20.63
N ASN A 147 1.78 16.68 19.98
CA ASN A 147 1.01 15.58 20.57
C ASN A 147 1.41 14.24 19.95
N ALA A 148 2.23 13.47 20.67
CA ALA A 148 2.74 12.19 20.20
C ALA A 148 1.66 11.12 19.95
N GLU A 149 0.45 11.28 20.49
CA GLU A 149 -0.68 10.36 20.26
C GLU A 149 -1.36 10.61 18.91
N LYS A 150 -1.08 11.74 18.25
CA LYS A 150 -1.69 12.10 16.98
C LYS A 150 -0.72 11.84 15.84
N VAL A 151 -1.25 11.29 14.75
CA VAL A 151 -0.55 11.16 13.48
C VAL A 151 -0.68 12.47 12.71
N SER A 152 0.41 12.93 12.12
CA SER A 152 0.50 14.09 11.22
C SER A 152 0.79 13.71 9.77
N GLY A 153 1.14 12.45 9.52
CA GLY A 153 1.26 11.88 8.18
C GLY A 153 1.76 10.45 8.18
N LEU A 154 1.93 9.89 6.98
CA LEU A 154 2.57 8.60 6.76
C LEU A 154 3.85 8.77 5.96
N ARG A 155 4.98 8.39 6.56
CA ARG A 155 6.28 8.33 5.90
C ARG A 155 6.40 7.02 5.15
N VAL A 156 6.85 7.09 3.90
CA VAL A 156 7.11 5.98 3.00
C VAL A 156 8.59 5.99 2.66
N VAL A 157 9.28 4.88 2.95
CA VAL A 157 10.73 4.73 2.73
C VAL A 157 10.98 3.50 1.88
N SER A 158 11.92 3.59 0.93
CA SER A 158 12.40 2.42 0.18
C SER A 158 13.05 1.42 1.13
N ARG A 159 12.83 0.11 0.91
CA ARG A 159 13.54 -0.97 1.65
C ARG A 159 14.97 -1.20 1.17
N ARG A 160 15.34 -0.66 0.00
CA ARG A 160 16.61 -0.88 -0.69
C ARG A 160 17.24 0.44 -1.08
#